data_AF-A0A672G294-F1
#
_entry.id   AF-A0A672G294-F1
#
_cell.length_a   1.000
_cell.length_b   1.000
_cell.length_c   1.000
_cell.angle_alpha   90.00
_cell.angle_beta   90.00
_cell.angle_gamma   90.00
#
_symmetry.space_group_name_H-M   'P 1'
#
loop_
_entity.id
_entity.type
_entity.pdbx_description
1 polymer ?
#
loop_
_entity_poly.entity_id
_entity_poly.type
_entity_poly.pdbx_seq_one_letter_code
_entity_poly.pdbx_strand_id
1 'polypeptide(L)'
;LRQNSELLRALDILEKTCITLREENGLLRKSSAPETEEKVRRLRRKNTELAVLAKRLEDRARKLQEANLKVVNSPSLLRPGSVEQYKRAFARQRARDLAQHADVLLSKDKEIAALQQECRELEERLGTSKVPSASTDLELSKKRKECENLEHEVKKRQKRCLDLVSRPLALVLPGCPPTRAENEELREDLSEVTAQHNSVLEENQRLRAKLENLEQVLKHMREVAERRQQLELEHEQALAILKFKQDEIKRLQRAQLFAKREHEGVVQMLEVSVFCSSSKVRELEEKCRSQSEQFGLLSQELEKFRLQASKVDLASSRWSAPPSPSTESCPPSASASQAPPPASRRPPTSPPSLTPTSVRTICPEAVSAPSPCCSQVDTASEVEELDIDVAPAPYTASRGAAKLQVFIARYSYNPYDGPNDNPEVELPLTAGEYIYVYGDMDDDGFYEGPPDAPLDVQLEHGPSPGIALISWLPVTIDAAGTSNGVRVTGYTIYADKKKVLEVSSPTAGSALLGPSQMQVLGEAQELTVRTTSEQESSRLVSIEEFLRQDQEPVYCLRQPVSSGLSCFQDFSVFSDDSKSN
;
A
#
# COMPACT_ATOMS: atom_id res chain seq x y z
N LEU A 1 11.70 -1.91 60.43
CA LEU A 1 10.25 -1.74 60.11
C LEU A 1 10.01 -1.70 58.60
N ARG A 2 10.36 -0.63 57.87
CA ARG A 2 10.04 -0.46 56.43
C ARG A 2 10.45 -1.66 55.55
N GLN A 3 11.71 -2.09 55.64
CA GLN A 3 12.22 -3.28 54.95
C GLN A 3 11.42 -4.57 55.24
N ASN A 4 10.97 -4.79 56.48
CA ASN A 4 10.12 -5.95 56.80
C ASN A 4 8.76 -5.86 56.10
N SER A 5 8.17 -4.67 55.96
CA SER A 5 6.92 -4.51 55.21
C SER A 5 7.09 -4.66 53.69
N GLU A 6 8.29 -4.39 53.17
CA GLU A 6 8.64 -4.63 51.76
C GLU A 6 8.90 -6.12 51.51
N LEU A 7 9.62 -6.81 52.41
CA LEU A 7 9.81 -8.26 52.39
C LEU A 7 8.50 -9.04 52.51
N LEU A 8 7.59 -8.62 53.40
CA LEU A 8 6.27 -9.27 53.55
C LEU A 8 5.41 -9.15 52.28
N ARG A 9 5.46 -8.02 51.56
CA ARG A 9 4.81 -7.89 50.24
C ARG A 9 5.45 -8.79 49.19
N ALA A 10 6.79 -8.85 49.15
CA ALA A 10 7.50 -9.72 48.21
C ALA A 10 7.16 -11.19 48.43
N LEU A 11 6.97 -11.61 49.69
CA LEU A 11 6.59 -12.96 50.07
C LEU A 11 5.13 -13.28 49.69
N ASP A 12 4.19 -12.36 49.96
CA ASP A 12 2.78 -12.44 49.52
C ASP A 12 2.64 -12.52 47.99
N ILE A 13 3.43 -11.75 47.24
CA ILE A 13 3.49 -11.81 45.77
C ILE A 13 4.04 -13.16 45.31
N LEU A 14 5.15 -13.63 45.90
CA LEU A 14 5.76 -14.91 45.55
C LEU A 14 4.85 -16.11 45.87
N GLU A 15 4.12 -16.07 46.98
CA GLU A 15 3.15 -17.10 47.36
C GLU A 15 2.01 -17.18 46.33
N LYS A 16 1.46 -16.04 45.91
CA LYS A 16 0.45 -15.96 44.84
C LYS A 16 0.98 -16.51 43.51
N THR A 17 2.18 -16.11 43.08
CA THR A 17 2.82 -16.65 41.87
C THR A 17 3.03 -18.17 41.96
N CYS A 18 3.45 -18.69 43.13
CA CYS A 18 3.60 -20.12 43.37
C CYS A 18 2.27 -20.89 43.38
N ILE A 19 1.14 -20.25 43.70
CA ILE A 19 -0.20 -20.84 43.57
C ILE A 19 -0.59 -20.89 42.09
N THR A 20 -0.49 -19.77 41.35
CA THR A 20 -0.81 -19.70 39.92
C THR A 20 -0.01 -20.72 39.09
N LEU A 21 1.31 -20.76 39.26
CA LEU A 21 2.18 -21.71 38.55
C LEU A 21 1.85 -23.18 38.88
N ARG A 22 1.32 -23.46 40.07
CA ARG A 22 0.89 -24.81 40.48
C ARG A 22 -0.44 -25.20 39.83
N GLU A 23 -1.35 -24.25 39.67
CA GLU A 23 -2.61 -24.44 38.95
C GLU A 23 -2.38 -24.62 37.45
N GLU A 24 -1.52 -23.80 36.84
CA GLU A 24 -1.10 -23.92 35.44
C GLU A 24 -0.40 -25.26 35.16
N ASN A 25 0.55 -25.68 36.01
CA ASN A 25 1.14 -27.02 35.90
C ASN A 25 0.10 -28.13 36.07
N GLY A 26 -0.92 -27.93 36.91
CA GLY A 26 -2.06 -28.82 37.05
C GLY A 26 -2.90 -28.91 35.77
N LEU A 27 -3.11 -27.80 35.07
CA LEU A 27 -3.83 -27.73 33.79
C LEU A 27 -3.02 -28.34 32.64
N LEU A 28 -1.71 -28.05 32.54
CA LEU A 28 -0.80 -28.62 31.54
C LEU A 28 -0.68 -30.15 31.66
N ARG A 29 -0.67 -30.68 32.89
CA ARG A 29 -0.74 -32.14 33.11
C ARG A 29 -2.11 -32.72 32.73
N LYS A 30 -3.20 -31.97 32.96
CA LYS A 30 -4.57 -32.35 32.58
C LYS A 30 -4.85 -32.23 31.08
N SER A 31 -4.09 -31.46 30.30
CA SER A 31 -4.24 -31.38 28.83
C SER A 31 -3.41 -32.43 28.09
N SER A 32 -2.18 -32.69 28.55
CA SER A 32 -1.25 -33.65 27.93
C SER A 32 -1.56 -35.13 28.21
N ALA A 33 -2.06 -35.46 29.41
CA ALA A 33 -2.40 -36.83 29.80
C ALA A 33 -3.59 -37.46 29.05
N PRO A 34 -4.76 -36.82 28.89
CA PRO A 34 -5.93 -37.48 28.28
C PRO A 34 -5.74 -37.73 26.78
N GLU A 35 -5.02 -36.87 26.07
CA GLU A 35 -4.82 -37.04 24.62
C GLU A 35 -3.89 -38.24 24.32
N THR A 36 -2.86 -38.43 25.13
CA THR A 36 -1.98 -39.61 25.05
C THR A 36 -2.69 -40.89 25.50
N GLU A 37 -3.50 -40.84 26.56
CA GLU A 37 -4.30 -41.99 26.99
C GLU A 37 -5.40 -42.37 25.97
N GLU A 38 -6.06 -41.40 25.34
CA GLU A 38 -7.06 -41.65 24.29
C GLU A 38 -6.40 -42.21 23.01
N LYS A 39 -5.20 -41.75 22.65
CA LYS A 39 -4.38 -42.38 21.60
C LYS A 39 -4.09 -43.85 21.93
N VAL A 40 -3.73 -44.18 23.18
CA VAL A 40 -3.55 -45.58 23.63
C VAL A 40 -4.86 -46.38 23.61
N ARG A 41 -5.99 -45.82 24.05
CA ARG A 41 -7.33 -46.46 23.96
C ARG A 41 -7.73 -46.72 22.50
N ARG A 42 -7.38 -45.83 21.56
CA ARG A 42 -7.64 -45.96 20.12
C ARG A 42 -6.76 -47.03 19.48
N LEU A 43 -5.48 -47.10 19.85
CA LEU A 43 -4.56 -48.16 19.42
C LEU A 43 -4.98 -49.54 19.93
N ARG A 44 -5.41 -49.65 21.20
CA ARG A 44 -5.94 -50.92 21.76
C ARG A 44 -7.18 -51.41 20.98
N ARG A 45 -8.13 -50.54 20.67
CA ARG A 45 -9.30 -50.85 19.81
C ARG A 45 -8.87 -51.39 18.43
N LYS A 46 -8.00 -50.68 17.73
CA LYS A 46 -7.46 -51.13 16.43
C LYS A 46 -6.73 -52.49 16.51
N ASN A 47 -5.94 -52.75 17.55
CA ASN A 47 -5.31 -54.06 17.75
C ASN A 47 -6.34 -55.18 17.97
N THR A 48 -7.43 -54.95 18.70
CA THR A 48 -8.51 -55.94 18.83
C THR A 48 -9.26 -56.19 17.52
N GLU A 49 -9.48 -55.16 16.70
CA GLU A 49 -10.07 -55.29 15.35
C GLU A 49 -9.15 -56.10 14.42
N LEU A 50 -7.85 -55.81 14.42
CA LEU A 50 -6.84 -56.54 13.64
C LEU A 50 -6.76 -58.02 14.05
N ALA A 51 -6.82 -58.34 15.35
CA ALA A 51 -6.83 -59.72 15.83
C ALA A 51 -8.08 -60.49 15.36
N VAL A 52 -9.26 -59.85 15.37
CA VAL A 52 -10.50 -60.43 14.83
C VAL A 52 -10.41 -60.65 13.32
N LEU A 53 -9.82 -59.70 12.58
CA LEU A 53 -9.60 -59.83 11.14
C LEU A 53 -8.61 -60.94 10.80
N ALA A 54 -7.49 -61.05 11.51
CA ALA A 54 -6.49 -62.11 11.35
C ALA A 54 -7.12 -63.49 11.54
N LYS A 55 -7.82 -63.71 12.66
CA LYS A 55 -8.54 -64.97 12.92
C LYS A 55 -9.58 -65.28 11.82
N ARG A 56 -10.29 -64.26 11.31
CA ARG A 56 -11.27 -64.44 10.23
C ARG A 56 -10.63 -64.75 8.88
N LEU A 57 -9.38 -64.37 8.66
CA LEU A 57 -8.57 -64.77 7.50
C LEU A 57 -8.04 -66.20 7.67
N GLU A 58 -7.56 -66.57 8.86
CA GLU A 58 -7.17 -67.96 9.18
C GLU A 58 -8.34 -68.93 9.02
N ASP A 59 -9.52 -68.61 9.54
CA ASP A 59 -10.74 -69.42 9.38
C ASP A 59 -11.18 -69.55 7.92
N ARG A 60 -10.93 -68.51 7.09
CA ARG A 60 -11.16 -68.57 5.64
C ARG A 60 -10.12 -69.42 4.93
N ALA A 61 -8.84 -69.29 5.27
CA ALA A 61 -7.75 -70.09 4.72
C ALA A 61 -7.96 -71.58 5.05
N ARG A 62 -8.30 -71.90 6.29
CA ARG A 62 -8.63 -73.26 6.75
C ARG A 62 -9.81 -73.85 5.97
N LYS A 63 -10.92 -73.10 5.83
CA LYS A 63 -12.09 -73.54 5.04
C LYS A 63 -11.77 -73.73 3.56
N LEU A 64 -10.87 -72.93 2.99
CA LEU A 64 -10.45 -73.04 1.60
C LEU A 64 -9.46 -74.21 1.39
N GLN A 65 -8.60 -74.50 2.38
CA GLN A 65 -7.80 -75.72 2.43
C GLN A 65 -8.68 -76.96 2.56
N GLU A 66 -9.67 -76.98 3.46
CA GLU A 66 -10.65 -78.07 3.58
C GLU A 66 -11.47 -78.29 2.30
N ALA A 67 -11.86 -77.21 1.62
CA ALA A 67 -12.56 -77.29 0.34
C ALA A 67 -11.68 -77.88 -0.76
N ASN A 68 -10.43 -77.41 -0.89
CA ASN A 68 -9.46 -77.99 -1.82
C ASN A 68 -9.19 -79.47 -1.49
N LEU A 69 -9.04 -79.83 -0.21
CA LEU A 69 -8.80 -81.21 0.21
C LEU A 69 -9.99 -82.12 -0.12
N LYS A 70 -11.24 -81.63 -0.01
CA LYS A 70 -12.45 -82.36 -0.45
C LYS A 70 -12.52 -82.53 -1.97
N VAL A 71 -12.06 -81.55 -2.75
CA VAL A 71 -11.96 -81.66 -4.21
C VAL A 71 -10.86 -82.65 -4.62
N VAL A 72 -9.70 -82.63 -3.95
CA VAL A 72 -8.55 -83.52 -4.25
C VAL A 72 -8.79 -84.95 -3.80
N ASN A 73 -9.42 -85.17 -2.64
CA ASN A 73 -9.68 -86.52 -2.11
C ASN A 73 -10.96 -87.19 -2.66
N SER A 74 -11.62 -86.58 -3.65
CA SER A 74 -12.73 -87.21 -4.38
C SER A 74 -12.17 -88.10 -5.50
N PRO A 75 -12.28 -89.44 -5.44
CA PRO A 75 -11.68 -90.32 -6.46
C PRO A 75 -12.26 -90.06 -7.86
N SER A 76 -11.37 -89.97 -8.83
CA SER A 76 -11.59 -89.23 -10.08
C SER A 76 -12.37 -90.02 -11.15
N LEU A 77 -13.69 -89.84 -11.17
CA LEU A 77 -14.57 -90.19 -12.30
C LEU A 77 -15.51 -89.03 -12.72
N LEU A 78 -15.00 -87.80 -12.76
CA LEU A 78 -15.77 -86.64 -13.23
C LEU A 78 -15.72 -86.52 -14.76
N ARG A 79 -16.87 -86.77 -15.40
CA ARG A 79 -17.12 -86.52 -16.83
C ARG A 79 -16.84 -85.03 -17.16
N PRO A 80 -16.28 -84.69 -18.34
CA PRO A 80 -15.93 -83.29 -18.69
C PRO A 80 -17.08 -82.27 -18.52
N GLY A 81 -18.33 -82.67 -18.75
CA GLY A 81 -19.50 -81.81 -18.59
C GLY A 81 -19.73 -81.28 -17.16
N SER A 82 -19.28 -81.99 -16.12
CA SER A 82 -19.48 -81.57 -14.72
C SER A 82 -18.68 -80.31 -14.37
N VAL A 83 -17.42 -80.22 -14.82
CA VAL A 83 -16.58 -79.03 -14.61
C VAL A 83 -17.18 -77.82 -15.32
N GLU A 84 -17.67 -77.99 -16.55
CA GLU A 84 -18.32 -76.93 -17.32
C GLU A 84 -19.65 -76.48 -16.71
N GLN A 85 -20.38 -77.40 -16.05
CA GLN A 85 -21.57 -77.06 -15.27
C GLN A 85 -21.23 -76.20 -14.05
N TYR A 86 -20.14 -76.49 -13.33
CA TYR A 86 -19.67 -75.65 -12.21
C TYR A 86 -19.17 -74.27 -12.69
N LYS A 87 -18.38 -74.19 -13.77
CA LYS A 87 -17.99 -72.91 -14.39
C LYS A 87 -19.21 -72.07 -14.78
N ARG A 88 -20.20 -72.69 -15.44
CA ARG A 88 -21.44 -72.02 -15.86
C ARG A 88 -22.30 -71.57 -14.68
N ALA A 89 -22.33 -72.34 -13.58
CA ALA A 89 -22.98 -71.92 -12.34
C ALA A 89 -22.26 -70.73 -11.68
N PHE A 90 -20.93 -70.74 -11.64
CA PHE A 90 -20.11 -69.64 -11.11
C PHE A 90 -20.25 -68.36 -11.93
N ALA A 91 -20.20 -68.46 -13.27
CA ALA A 91 -20.42 -67.33 -14.17
C ALA A 91 -21.84 -66.74 -14.00
N ARG A 92 -22.87 -67.58 -13.89
CA ARG A 92 -24.25 -67.15 -13.60
C ARG A 92 -24.39 -66.51 -12.21
N GLN A 93 -23.60 -66.95 -11.21
CA GLN A 93 -23.58 -66.29 -9.91
C GLN A 93 -22.92 -64.91 -9.99
N ARG A 94 -21.71 -64.81 -10.57
CA ARG A 94 -21.01 -63.53 -10.78
C ARG A 94 -21.88 -62.52 -11.54
N ALA A 95 -22.63 -62.97 -12.55
CA ALA A 95 -23.57 -62.12 -13.28
C ALA A 95 -24.72 -61.60 -12.40
N ARG A 96 -25.29 -62.43 -11.52
CA ARG A 96 -26.30 -62.00 -10.54
C ARG A 96 -25.74 -61.06 -9.48
N ASP A 97 -24.54 -61.33 -8.98
CA ASP A 97 -23.86 -60.48 -8.00
C ASP A 97 -23.55 -59.09 -8.59
N LEU A 98 -23.10 -59.04 -9.85
CA LEU A 98 -22.88 -57.78 -10.59
C LEU A 98 -24.19 -57.03 -10.87
N ALA A 99 -25.27 -57.72 -11.25
CA ALA A 99 -26.59 -57.11 -11.43
C ALA A 99 -27.10 -56.48 -10.12
N GLN A 100 -27.03 -57.21 -9.00
CA GLN A 100 -27.39 -56.69 -7.68
C GLN A 100 -26.52 -55.48 -7.26
N HIS A 101 -25.25 -55.44 -7.65
CA HIS A 101 -24.40 -54.26 -7.45
C HIS A 101 -24.81 -53.07 -8.33
N ALA A 102 -25.25 -53.29 -9.57
CA ALA A 102 -25.80 -52.25 -10.44
C ALA A 102 -27.13 -51.71 -9.91
N ASP A 103 -28.06 -52.56 -9.47
CA ASP A 103 -29.34 -52.16 -8.86
C ASP A 103 -29.14 -51.27 -7.63
N VAL A 104 -28.16 -51.61 -6.77
CA VAL A 104 -27.81 -50.83 -5.57
C VAL A 104 -27.12 -49.50 -5.93
N LEU A 105 -26.35 -49.43 -7.02
CA LEU A 105 -25.81 -48.17 -7.54
C LEU A 105 -26.95 -47.27 -8.05
N LEU A 106 -27.79 -47.78 -8.95
CA LEU A 106 -28.95 -47.05 -9.51
C LEU A 106 -29.95 -46.57 -8.44
N SER A 107 -30.06 -47.29 -7.32
CA SER A 107 -30.84 -46.87 -6.16
C SER A 107 -30.19 -45.67 -5.44
N LYS A 108 -28.87 -45.67 -5.28
CA LYS A 108 -28.12 -44.55 -4.67
C LYS A 108 -27.98 -43.34 -5.59
N ASP A 109 -27.91 -43.53 -6.90
CA ASP A 109 -27.91 -42.43 -7.87
C ASP A 109 -29.26 -41.66 -7.85
N LYS A 110 -30.37 -42.37 -7.64
CA LYS A 110 -31.70 -41.76 -7.40
C LYS A 110 -31.79 -41.00 -6.07
N GLU A 111 -31.17 -41.53 -5.02
CA GLU A 111 -31.08 -40.87 -3.70
C GLU A 111 -30.27 -39.57 -3.77
N ILE A 112 -29.15 -39.58 -4.50
CA ILE A 112 -28.35 -38.39 -4.82
C ILE A 112 -29.18 -37.38 -5.62
N ALA A 113 -29.85 -37.81 -6.70
CA ALA A 113 -30.67 -36.92 -7.52
C ALA A 113 -31.81 -36.26 -6.73
N ALA A 114 -32.45 -36.99 -5.81
CA ALA A 114 -33.48 -36.45 -4.92
C ALA A 114 -32.91 -35.41 -3.93
N LEU A 115 -31.77 -35.69 -3.29
CA LEU A 115 -31.10 -34.73 -2.39
C LEU A 115 -30.61 -33.49 -3.15
N GLN A 116 -30.14 -33.63 -4.38
CA GLN A 116 -29.78 -32.49 -5.24
C GLN A 116 -31.00 -31.65 -5.64
N GLN A 117 -32.18 -32.26 -5.81
CA GLN A 117 -33.43 -31.52 -6.02
C GLN A 117 -33.85 -30.77 -4.75
N GLU A 118 -33.85 -31.43 -3.59
CA GLU A 118 -34.17 -30.81 -2.30
C GLU A 118 -33.23 -29.63 -1.98
N CYS A 119 -31.94 -29.73 -2.31
CA CYS A 119 -31.00 -28.61 -2.24
C CYS A 119 -31.43 -27.43 -3.14
N ARG A 120 -31.79 -27.67 -4.40
CA ARG A 120 -32.25 -26.60 -5.33
C ARG A 120 -33.54 -25.93 -4.85
N GLU A 121 -34.49 -26.72 -4.34
CA GLU A 121 -35.75 -26.20 -3.77
C GLU A 121 -35.50 -25.37 -2.50
N LEU A 122 -34.49 -25.71 -1.69
CA LEU A 122 -34.05 -24.90 -0.54
C LEU A 122 -33.31 -23.62 -0.96
N GLU A 123 -32.49 -23.67 -2.02
CA GLU A 123 -31.81 -22.50 -2.62
C GLU A 123 -32.83 -21.47 -3.14
N GLU A 124 -33.85 -21.91 -3.89
CA GLU A 124 -34.91 -21.05 -4.43
C GLU A 124 -35.78 -20.42 -3.32
N ARG A 125 -36.05 -21.17 -2.25
CA ARG A 125 -36.77 -20.68 -1.05
C ARG A 125 -35.96 -19.68 -0.22
N LEU A 126 -34.63 -19.74 -0.27
CA LEU A 126 -33.75 -18.71 0.30
C LEU A 126 -33.73 -17.46 -0.58
N GLY A 127 -33.62 -17.61 -1.90
CA GLY A 127 -33.66 -16.48 -2.85
C GLY A 127 -34.97 -15.67 -2.84
N THR A 128 -36.07 -16.26 -2.37
CA THR A 128 -37.39 -15.62 -2.27
C THR A 128 -37.73 -15.08 -0.87
N SER A 129 -36.97 -15.43 0.17
CA SER A 129 -37.19 -14.94 1.55
C SER A 129 -36.39 -13.68 1.85
N LYS A 130 -37.08 -12.55 2.15
CA LYS A 130 -36.43 -11.31 2.61
C LYS A 130 -35.87 -11.36 4.05
N VAL A 131 -35.86 -12.53 4.69
CA VAL A 131 -35.25 -12.74 6.02
C VAL A 131 -34.30 -13.94 5.92
N PRO A 132 -32.98 -13.75 6.12
CA PRO A 132 -32.04 -14.85 6.24
C PRO A 132 -32.33 -15.66 7.50
N SER A 133 -32.44 -16.98 7.36
CA SER A 133 -32.68 -17.90 8.46
C SER A 133 -31.47 -18.83 8.60
N ALA A 134 -30.65 -18.60 9.62
CA ALA A 134 -29.46 -19.41 9.87
C ALA A 134 -29.77 -20.91 10.08
N SER A 135 -31.02 -21.26 10.40
CA SER A 135 -31.50 -22.64 10.48
C SER A 135 -31.60 -23.30 9.10
N THR A 136 -32.08 -22.58 8.07
CA THR A 136 -32.18 -23.11 6.70
C THR A 136 -30.81 -23.20 6.04
N ASP A 137 -29.91 -22.26 6.30
CA ASP A 137 -28.54 -22.30 5.78
C ASP A 137 -27.75 -23.49 6.35
N LEU A 138 -27.93 -23.77 7.65
CA LEU A 138 -27.34 -24.93 8.32
C LEU A 138 -27.89 -26.26 7.76
N GLU A 139 -29.20 -26.34 7.48
CA GLU A 139 -29.84 -27.51 6.89
C GLU A 139 -29.37 -27.76 5.46
N LEU A 140 -29.28 -26.70 4.64
CA LEU A 140 -28.75 -26.76 3.28
C LEU A 140 -27.26 -27.17 3.28
N SER A 141 -26.44 -26.61 4.18
CA SER A 141 -25.03 -27.01 4.38
C SER A 141 -24.89 -28.49 4.76
N LYS A 142 -25.82 -29.01 5.57
CA LYS A 142 -25.87 -30.43 5.94
C LYS A 142 -26.25 -31.32 4.75
N LYS A 143 -27.26 -30.93 3.96
CA LYS A 143 -27.71 -31.66 2.75
C LYS A 143 -26.65 -31.72 1.66
N ARG A 144 -25.89 -30.64 1.41
CA ARG A 144 -24.72 -30.66 0.49
C ARG A 144 -23.71 -31.72 0.91
N LYS A 145 -23.30 -31.72 2.19
CA LYS A 145 -22.34 -32.70 2.75
C LYS A 145 -22.87 -34.13 2.69
N GLU A 146 -24.17 -34.34 2.84
CA GLU A 146 -24.79 -35.66 2.68
C GLU A 146 -24.70 -36.15 1.22
N CYS A 147 -24.96 -35.26 0.25
CA CYS A 147 -24.78 -35.53 -1.18
C CYS A 147 -23.32 -35.88 -1.54
N GLU A 148 -22.37 -35.05 -1.12
CA GLU A 148 -20.91 -35.25 -1.33
C GLU A 148 -20.46 -36.64 -0.82
N ASN A 149 -20.88 -37.02 0.39
CA ASN A 149 -20.53 -38.32 1.00
C ASN A 149 -21.14 -39.50 0.23
N LEU A 150 -22.38 -39.37 -0.25
CA LEU A 150 -23.03 -40.40 -1.07
C LEU A 150 -22.34 -40.55 -2.43
N GLU A 151 -22.00 -39.45 -3.10
CA GLU A 151 -21.24 -39.47 -4.36
C GLU A 151 -19.87 -40.14 -4.20
N HIS A 152 -19.12 -39.83 -3.13
CA HIS A 152 -17.83 -40.47 -2.87
C HIS A 152 -17.96 -41.99 -2.66
N GLU A 153 -18.99 -42.45 -1.95
CA GLU A 153 -19.22 -43.89 -1.74
C GLU A 153 -19.80 -44.58 -2.99
N VAL A 154 -20.55 -43.88 -3.85
CA VAL A 154 -20.94 -44.34 -5.20
C VAL A 154 -19.71 -44.50 -6.09
N LYS A 155 -18.88 -43.48 -6.26
CA LYS A 155 -17.61 -43.51 -7.04
C LYS A 155 -16.71 -44.67 -6.56
N LYS A 156 -16.64 -44.90 -5.25
CA LYS A 156 -15.92 -46.01 -4.61
C LYS A 156 -16.59 -47.38 -4.80
N ARG A 157 -17.93 -47.49 -4.91
CA ARG A 157 -18.64 -48.72 -5.29
C ARG A 157 -18.48 -49.03 -6.78
N GLN A 158 -18.56 -48.02 -7.64
CA GLN A 158 -18.34 -48.12 -9.09
C GLN A 158 -16.94 -48.63 -9.41
N LYS A 159 -15.89 -48.10 -8.75
CA LYS A 159 -14.52 -48.62 -8.86
C LYS A 159 -14.43 -50.11 -8.46
N ARG A 160 -15.00 -50.50 -7.31
CA ARG A 160 -15.07 -51.92 -6.88
C ARG A 160 -15.84 -52.80 -7.87
N CYS A 161 -16.84 -52.27 -8.58
CA CYS A 161 -17.56 -52.99 -9.63
C CYS A 161 -16.68 -53.19 -10.87
N LEU A 162 -15.96 -52.16 -11.32
CA LEU A 162 -14.96 -52.25 -12.39
C LEU A 162 -13.85 -53.26 -12.03
N ASP A 163 -13.30 -53.20 -10.81
CA ASP A 163 -12.32 -54.19 -10.31
C ASP A 163 -12.90 -55.62 -10.34
N LEU A 164 -14.19 -55.79 -10.03
CA LEU A 164 -14.90 -57.08 -10.08
C LEU A 164 -15.25 -57.54 -11.50
N VAL A 165 -15.26 -56.66 -12.50
CA VAL A 165 -15.42 -57.00 -13.93
C VAL A 165 -14.06 -57.35 -14.54
N SER A 166 -13.05 -56.50 -14.36
CA SER A 166 -11.72 -56.61 -14.97
C SER A 166 -10.90 -57.82 -14.52
N ARG A 167 -11.28 -58.50 -13.43
CA ARG A 167 -10.68 -59.79 -13.05
C ARG A 167 -10.97 -60.87 -14.12
N PRO A 168 -9.96 -61.45 -14.81
CA PRO A 168 -10.20 -62.39 -15.89
C PRO A 168 -10.86 -63.69 -15.41
N LEU A 169 -11.90 -64.14 -16.12
CA LEU A 169 -12.26 -65.56 -16.16
C LEU A 169 -11.40 -66.25 -17.22
N ALA A 170 -10.10 -66.35 -16.95
CA ALA A 170 -9.11 -66.95 -17.84
C ALA A 170 -9.24 -68.49 -17.86
N LEU A 171 -10.34 -68.99 -18.45
CA LEU A 171 -10.58 -70.43 -18.65
C LEU A 171 -11.61 -70.73 -19.76
N VAL A 172 -11.41 -70.13 -20.94
CA VAL A 172 -12.16 -70.45 -22.17
C VAL A 172 -11.18 -70.72 -23.31
N LEU A 173 -11.25 -71.92 -23.89
CA LEU A 173 -10.67 -72.31 -25.18
C LEU A 173 -11.71 -73.15 -25.94
N PRO A 174 -11.62 -73.27 -27.28
CA PRO A 174 -12.81 -73.36 -28.13
C PRO A 174 -13.34 -74.78 -28.37
N GLY A 175 -14.64 -74.87 -28.68
CA GLY A 175 -15.26 -76.13 -29.11
C GLY A 175 -16.79 -76.10 -29.25
N CYS A 176 -17.32 -75.42 -30.28
CA CYS A 176 -18.71 -75.59 -30.75
C CYS A 176 -18.90 -75.07 -32.19
N PRO A 177 -19.38 -75.91 -33.11
CA PRO A 177 -20.18 -75.50 -34.27
C PRO A 177 -21.52 -76.30 -34.34
N PRO A 178 -22.55 -75.82 -35.05
CA PRO A 178 -22.73 -74.49 -35.68
C PRO A 178 -23.15 -73.43 -34.62
N THR A 179 -23.22 -72.13 -34.90
CA THR A 179 -23.33 -71.41 -36.18
C THR A 179 -22.16 -70.45 -36.41
N ARG A 180 -21.22 -70.83 -37.30
CA ARG A 180 -19.98 -70.06 -37.47
C ARG A 180 -20.19 -68.68 -38.10
N ALA A 181 -21.04 -68.59 -39.13
CA ALA A 181 -21.36 -67.31 -39.79
C ALA A 181 -22.01 -66.32 -38.82
N GLU A 182 -23.10 -66.70 -38.15
CA GLU A 182 -23.76 -65.88 -37.11
C GLU A 182 -22.80 -65.48 -35.98
N ASN A 183 -21.82 -66.33 -35.62
CA ASN A 183 -20.81 -66.00 -34.59
C ASN A 183 -19.62 -65.19 -35.12
N GLU A 184 -19.47 -65.01 -36.43
CA GLU A 184 -18.53 -64.08 -37.06
C GLU A 184 -19.24 -62.73 -37.33
N GLU A 185 -20.50 -62.75 -37.80
CA GLU A 185 -21.43 -61.62 -37.94
C GLU A 185 -21.68 -60.91 -36.59
N LEU A 186 -22.12 -61.63 -35.55
CA LEU A 186 -22.29 -61.06 -34.20
C LEU A 186 -20.97 -60.59 -33.55
N ARG A 187 -19.80 -60.97 -34.09
CA ARG A 187 -18.51 -60.41 -33.66
C ARG A 187 -18.17 -59.13 -34.39
N GLU A 188 -18.54 -59.04 -35.67
CA GLU A 188 -18.43 -57.83 -36.47
C GLU A 188 -19.35 -56.75 -35.90
N ASP A 189 -20.63 -57.06 -35.66
CA ASP A 189 -21.60 -56.22 -34.94
C ASP A 189 -21.05 -55.75 -33.58
N LEU A 190 -20.56 -56.68 -32.74
CA LEU A 190 -19.99 -56.32 -31.43
C LEU A 190 -18.73 -55.45 -31.56
N SER A 191 -17.95 -55.62 -32.63
CA SER A 191 -16.78 -54.78 -32.89
C SER A 191 -17.17 -53.37 -33.36
N GLU A 192 -18.19 -53.24 -34.20
CA GLU A 192 -18.70 -51.94 -34.65
C GLU A 192 -19.36 -51.21 -33.49
N VAL A 193 -20.25 -51.86 -32.73
CA VAL A 193 -20.87 -51.27 -31.53
C VAL A 193 -19.83 -50.88 -30.48
N THR A 194 -18.72 -51.64 -30.35
CA THR A 194 -17.59 -51.24 -29.49
C THR A 194 -16.86 -50.01 -30.05
N ALA A 195 -16.63 -49.92 -31.36
CA ALA A 195 -16.01 -48.76 -31.99
C ALA A 195 -16.89 -47.50 -31.88
N GLN A 196 -18.20 -47.62 -32.13
CA GLN A 196 -19.19 -46.57 -31.94
C GLN A 196 -19.23 -46.11 -30.47
N HIS A 197 -19.28 -47.05 -29.50
CA HIS A 197 -19.21 -46.74 -28.07
C HIS A 197 -17.94 -45.96 -27.71
N ASN A 198 -16.78 -46.36 -28.25
CA ASN A 198 -15.51 -45.67 -27.98
C ASN A 198 -15.47 -44.28 -28.61
N SER A 199 -15.99 -44.10 -29.82
CA SER A 199 -16.13 -42.79 -30.46
C SER A 199 -17.04 -41.85 -29.66
N VAL A 200 -18.18 -42.35 -29.17
CA VAL A 200 -19.08 -41.61 -28.27
C VAL A 200 -18.40 -41.31 -26.92
N LEU A 201 -17.55 -42.20 -26.41
CA LEU A 201 -16.77 -41.96 -25.19
C LEU A 201 -15.76 -40.82 -25.38
N GLU A 202 -15.04 -40.79 -26.51
CA GLU A 202 -14.10 -39.72 -26.88
C GLU A 202 -14.82 -38.38 -27.08
N GLU A 203 -15.98 -38.37 -27.77
CA GLU A 203 -16.79 -37.16 -27.88
C GLU A 203 -17.29 -36.69 -26.51
N ASN A 204 -17.73 -37.60 -25.63
CA ASN A 204 -18.18 -37.23 -24.29
C ASN A 204 -17.04 -36.67 -23.42
N GLN A 205 -15.81 -37.18 -23.56
CA GLN A 205 -14.61 -36.59 -22.95
C GLN A 205 -14.33 -35.18 -23.50
N ARG A 206 -14.39 -35.00 -24.82
CA ARG A 206 -14.21 -33.70 -25.50
C ARG A 206 -15.28 -32.68 -25.09
N LEU A 207 -16.52 -33.11 -24.87
CA LEU A 207 -17.60 -32.26 -24.36
C LEU A 207 -17.40 -31.90 -22.88
N ARG A 208 -16.90 -32.80 -22.03
CA ARG A 208 -16.53 -32.48 -20.63
C ARG A 208 -15.43 -31.43 -20.55
N ALA A 209 -14.35 -31.58 -21.31
CA ALA A 209 -13.28 -30.59 -21.38
C ALA A 209 -13.80 -29.21 -21.86
N LYS A 210 -14.76 -29.17 -22.79
CA LYS A 210 -15.45 -27.92 -23.18
C LYS A 210 -16.30 -27.33 -22.05
N LEU A 211 -17.01 -28.16 -21.28
CA LEU A 211 -17.80 -27.71 -20.13
C LEU A 211 -16.90 -27.17 -19.02
N GLU A 212 -15.81 -27.86 -18.68
CA GLU A 212 -14.81 -27.40 -17.70
C GLU A 212 -14.21 -26.05 -18.10
N ASN A 213 -13.86 -25.86 -19.37
CA ASN A 213 -13.39 -24.57 -19.88
C ASN A 213 -14.48 -23.47 -19.81
N LEU A 214 -15.74 -23.79 -20.12
CA LEU A 214 -16.86 -22.84 -20.00
C LEU A 214 -17.17 -22.48 -18.54
N GLU A 215 -17.05 -23.42 -17.60
CA GLU A 215 -17.18 -23.17 -16.17
C GLU A 215 -16.07 -22.26 -15.64
N GLN A 216 -14.83 -22.43 -16.13
CA GLN A 216 -13.71 -21.53 -15.84
C GLN A 216 -13.95 -20.12 -16.38
N VAL A 217 -14.40 -19.99 -17.64
CA VAL A 217 -14.78 -18.68 -18.22
C VAL A 217 -15.92 -18.03 -17.43
N LEU A 218 -16.96 -18.78 -17.06
CA LEU A 218 -18.07 -18.26 -16.25
C LEU A 218 -17.66 -17.93 -14.81
N LYS A 219 -16.60 -18.56 -14.26
CA LYS A 219 -15.98 -18.15 -12.98
C LYS A 219 -15.26 -16.81 -13.16
N HIS A 220 -14.37 -16.70 -14.15
CA HIS A 220 -13.62 -15.47 -14.42
C HIS A 220 -14.54 -14.29 -14.76
N MET A 221 -15.59 -14.48 -15.55
CA MET A 221 -16.58 -13.43 -15.84
C MET A 221 -17.31 -12.92 -14.59
N ARG A 222 -17.53 -13.77 -13.58
CA ARG A 222 -18.10 -13.34 -12.28
C ARG A 222 -17.08 -12.55 -11.46
N GLU A 223 -15.83 -13.02 -11.40
CA GLU A 223 -14.73 -12.32 -10.71
C GLU A 223 -14.46 -10.93 -11.32
N VAL A 224 -14.49 -10.81 -12.65
CA VAL A 224 -14.37 -9.53 -13.36
C VAL A 224 -15.59 -8.62 -13.12
N ALA A 225 -16.80 -9.17 -13.09
CA ALA A 225 -18.01 -8.39 -12.78
C ALA A 225 -18.01 -7.88 -11.33
N GLU A 226 -17.59 -8.70 -10.37
CA GLU A 226 -17.46 -8.33 -8.96
C GLU A 226 -16.35 -7.29 -8.75
N ARG A 227 -15.17 -7.46 -9.37
CA ARG A 227 -14.10 -6.46 -9.30
C ARG A 227 -14.49 -5.15 -9.96
N ARG A 228 -15.27 -5.18 -11.06
CA ARG A 228 -15.84 -3.98 -11.67
C ARG A 228 -16.82 -3.28 -10.73
N GLN A 229 -17.75 -3.99 -10.11
CA GLN A 229 -18.72 -3.40 -9.17
C GLN A 229 -17.99 -2.76 -7.97
N GLN A 230 -16.92 -3.40 -7.48
CA GLN A 230 -16.06 -2.85 -6.44
C GLN A 230 -15.33 -1.57 -6.89
N LEU A 231 -14.82 -1.51 -8.13
CA LEU A 231 -14.21 -0.31 -8.71
C LEU A 231 -15.22 0.83 -8.92
N GLU A 232 -16.46 0.51 -9.31
CA GLU A 232 -17.55 1.50 -9.43
C GLU A 232 -17.90 2.12 -8.05
N LEU A 233 -17.90 1.30 -6.99
CA LEU A 233 -18.08 1.77 -5.60
C LEU A 233 -16.88 2.60 -5.09
N GLU A 234 -15.65 2.17 -5.37
CA GLU A 234 -14.42 2.93 -5.07
C GLU A 234 -14.43 4.32 -5.77
N HIS A 235 -14.90 4.37 -7.02
CA HIS A 235 -15.07 5.60 -7.78
C HIS A 235 -16.13 6.53 -7.17
N GLU A 236 -17.31 6.02 -6.80
CA GLU A 236 -18.35 6.85 -6.16
C GLU A 236 -17.88 7.45 -4.82
N GLN A 237 -17.14 6.67 -4.02
CA GLN A 237 -16.51 7.16 -2.78
C GLN A 237 -15.48 8.27 -3.07
N ALA A 238 -14.63 8.10 -4.08
CA ALA A 238 -13.67 9.13 -4.48
C ALA A 238 -14.37 10.43 -4.94
N LEU A 239 -15.45 10.33 -5.72
CA LEU A 239 -16.27 11.48 -6.12
C LEU A 239 -16.90 12.19 -4.91
N ALA A 240 -17.39 11.45 -3.92
CA ALA A 240 -17.94 12.01 -2.69
C ALA A 240 -16.89 12.79 -1.88
N ILE A 241 -15.67 12.24 -1.76
CA ILE A 241 -14.53 12.91 -1.08
C ILE A 241 -14.12 14.17 -1.85
N LEU A 242 -13.97 14.10 -3.17
CA LEU A 242 -13.63 15.26 -4.02
C LEU A 242 -14.68 16.36 -3.92
N LYS A 243 -15.97 16.00 -3.93
CA LYS A 243 -17.08 16.95 -3.75
C LYS A 243 -17.03 17.64 -2.38
N PHE A 244 -16.76 16.89 -1.31
CA PHE A 244 -16.59 17.46 0.04
C PHE A 244 -15.40 18.43 0.10
N LYS A 245 -14.24 18.06 -0.46
CA LYS A 245 -13.05 18.94 -0.52
C LYS A 245 -13.32 20.18 -1.37
N GLN A 246 -14.01 20.05 -2.49
CA GLN A 246 -14.40 21.16 -3.36
C GLN A 246 -15.35 22.13 -2.66
N ASP A 247 -16.28 21.65 -1.83
CA ASP A 247 -17.16 22.52 -1.04
C ASP A 247 -16.46 23.13 0.19
N GLU A 248 -15.45 22.47 0.76
CA GLU A 248 -14.55 23.08 1.76
C GLU A 248 -13.73 24.22 1.16
N ILE A 249 -13.13 24.04 -0.03
CA ILE A 249 -12.44 25.10 -0.76
C ILE A 249 -13.37 26.31 -0.99
N LYS A 250 -14.63 26.08 -1.38
CA LYS A 250 -15.64 27.15 -1.52
C LYS A 250 -15.97 27.84 -0.19
N ARG A 251 -15.94 27.13 0.95
CA ARG A 251 -16.11 27.74 2.29
C ARG A 251 -14.92 28.64 2.63
N LEU A 252 -13.70 28.12 2.47
CA LEU A 252 -12.45 28.84 2.76
C LEU A 252 -12.28 30.08 1.88
N GLN A 253 -12.59 30.00 0.59
CA GLN A 253 -12.57 31.15 -0.33
C GLN A 253 -13.53 32.27 0.11
N ARG A 254 -14.74 31.94 0.59
CA ARG A 254 -15.69 32.93 1.13
C ARG A 254 -15.16 33.57 2.42
N ALA A 255 -14.59 32.77 3.32
CA ALA A 255 -13.99 33.26 4.57
C ALA A 255 -12.80 34.19 4.29
N GLN A 256 -11.94 33.85 3.33
CA GLN A 256 -10.80 34.67 2.90
C GLN A 256 -11.26 36.00 2.28
N LEU A 257 -12.31 35.98 1.44
CA LEU A 257 -12.90 37.21 0.87
C LEU A 257 -13.54 38.09 1.95
N PHE A 258 -14.16 37.50 2.98
CA PHE A 258 -14.71 38.23 4.11
C PHE A 258 -13.59 38.89 4.94
N ALA A 259 -12.59 38.12 5.36
CA ALA A 259 -11.44 38.62 6.11
C ALA A 259 -10.65 39.69 5.34
N LYS A 260 -10.54 39.58 4.01
CA LYS A 260 -9.93 40.62 3.17
C LYS A 260 -10.73 41.93 3.23
N ARG A 261 -12.07 41.88 3.18
CA ARG A 261 -12.92 43.09 3.29
C ARG A 261 -12.83 43.74 4.67
N GLU A 262 -12.78 42.94 5.74
CA GLU A 262 -12.57 43.47 7.10
C GLU A 262 -11.20 44.14 7.22
N HIS A 263 -10.15 43.51 6.71
CA HIS A 263 -8.81 44.10 6.68
C HIS A 263 -8.76 45.40 5.86
N GLU A 264 -9.36 45.42 4.67
CA GLU A 264 -9.46 46.61 3.81
C GLU A 264 -10.21 47.77 4.52
N GLY A 265 -11.30 47.48 5.23
CA GLY A 265 -12.01 48.46 6.05
C GLY A 265 -11.19 48.99 7.22
N VAL A 266 -10.39 48.14 7.89
CA VAL A 266 -9.46 48.56 8.94
C VAL A 266 -8.33 49.43 8.37
N VAL A 267 -7.80 49.09 7.19
CA VAL A 267 -6.78 49.91 6.50
C VAL A 267 -7.33 51.29 6.15
N GLN A 268 -8.50 51.39 5.55
CA GLN A 268 -9.14 52.68 5.23
C GLN A 268 -9.37 53.55 6.48
N MET A 269 -9.80 52.95 7.60
CA MET A 269 -9.94 53.65 8.88
C MET A 269 -8.61 54.16 9.44
N LEU A 270 -7.52 53.39 9.27
CA LEU A 270 -6.17 53.81 9.67
C LEU A 270 -5.62 54.92 8.77
N GLU A 271 -5.83 54.85 7.44
CA GLU A 271 -5.44 55.88 6.49
C GLU A 271 -6.09 57.24 6.81
N VAL A 272 -7.40 57.26 7.09
CA VAL A 272 -8.12 58.48 7.51
C VAL A 272 -7.58 59.01 8.84
N SER A 273 -7.28 58.13 9.80
CA SER A 273 -6.70 58.52 11.11
C SER A 273 -5.30 59.13 10.98
N VAL A 274 -4.44 58.53 10.14
CA VAL A 274 -3.09 59.02 9.84
C VAL A 274 -3.15 60.35 9.07
N PHE A 275 -4.06 60.49 8.10
CA PHE A 275 -4.28 61.74 7.37
C PHE A 275 -4.73 62.88 8.29
N CYS A 276 -5.70 62.62 9.18
CA CYS A 276 -6.15 63.58 10.18
C CYS A 276 -5.02 64.00 11.13
N SER A 277 -4.25 63.02 11.62
CA SER A 277 -3.08 63.25 12.48
C SER A 277 -1.99 64.07 11.78
N SER A 278 -1.69 63.76 10.51
CA SER A 278 -0.73 64.50 9.68
C SER A 278 -1.18 65.94 9.44
N SER A 279 -2.46 66.17 9.16
CA SER A 279 -3.02 67.52 9.04
C SER A 279 -2.87 68.31 10.35
N LYS A 280 -3.06 67.66 11.50
CA LYS A 280 -2.88 68.31 12.82
C LYS A 280 -1.42 68.62 13.13
N VAL A 281 -0.48 67.74 12.76
CA VAL A 281 0.96 68.02 12.85
C VAL A 281 1.33 69.22 11.98
N ARG A 282 0.86 69.27 10.73
CA ARG A 282 1.13 70.40 9.82
C ARG A 282 0.62 71.74 10.37
N GLU A 283 -0.59 71.77 10.94
CA GLU A 283 -1.15 72.96 11.59
C GLU A 283 -0.30 73.43 12.79
N LEU A 284 0.24 72.49 13.57
CA LEU A 284 1.13 72.79 14.69
C LEU A 284 2.52 73.29 14.22
N GLU A 285 3.07 72.71 13.15
CA GLU A 285 4.31 73.18 12.52
C GLU A 285 4.19 74.59 11.94
N GLU A 286 3.06 74.89 11.29
CA GLU A 286 2.77 76.20 10.71
C GLU A 286 2.64 77.25 11.82
N LYS A 287 1.91 76.93 12.89
CA LYS A 287 1.80 77.78 14.08
C LYS A 287 3.15 77.99 14.80
N CYS A 288 4.00 76.97 14.82
CA CYS A 288 5.36 77.04 15.36
C CYS A 288 6.25 77.96 14.49
N ARG A 289 6.17 77.84 13.16
CA ARG A 289 6.84 78.74 12.21
C ARG A 289 6.40 80.19 12.41
N SER A 290 5.10 80.48 12.48
CA SER A 290 4.59 81.84 12.73
C SER A 290 5.06 82.42 14.07
N GLN A 291 5.16 81.61 15.14
CA GLN A 291 5.76 82.07 16.40
C GLN A 291 7.26 82.35 16.25
N SER A 292 8.00 81.49 15.55
CA SER A 292 9.43 81.69 15.29
C SER A 292 9.71 82.97 14.48
N GLU A 293 8.86 83.27 13.50
CA GLU A 293 8.88 84.54 12.74
C GLU A 293 8.58 85.75 13.64
N GLN A 294 7.58 85.66 14.54
CA GLN A 294 7.30 86.70 15.52
C GLN A 294 8.48 86.93 16.48
N PHE A 295 9.12 85.87 16.98
CA PHE A 295 10.35 85.99 17.78
C PHE A 295 11.51 86.58 16.97
N GLY A 296 11.61 86.27 15.68
CA GLY A 296 12.58 86.88 14.76
C GLY A 296 12.38 88.39 14.60
N LEU A 297 11.13 88.84 14.40
CA LEU A 297 10.79 90.26 14.33
C LEU A 297 11.05 90.99 15.66
N LEU A 298 10.62 90.42 16.78
CA LEU A 298 10.87 90.97 18.12
C LEU A 298 12.37 91.05 18.44
N SER A 299 13.17 90.07 17.99
CA SER A 299 14.63 90.08 18.13
C SER A 299 15.28 91.18 17.30
N GLN A 300 14.85 91.37 16.04
CA GLN A 300 15.31 92.50 15.22
C GLN A 300 14.92 93.86 15.81
N GLU A 301 13.76 93.97 16.44
CA GLU A 301 13.30 95.20 17.11
C GLU A 301 14.09 95.48 18.39
N LEU A 302 14.36 94.45 19.20
CA LEU A 302 15.26 94.54 20.36
C LEU A 302 16.67 94.99 19.96
N GLU A 303 17.18 94.48 18.83
CA GLU A 303 18.51 94.84 18.34
C GLU A 303 18.53 96.28 17.79
N LYS A 304 17.45 96.76 17.15
CA LYS A 304 17.28 98.19 16.83
C LYS A 304 17.28 99.05 18.10
N PHE A 305 16.58 98.65 19.16
CA PHE A 305 16.59 99.39 20.43
C PHE A 305 17.99 99.42 21.07
N ARG A 306 18.77 98.32 21.01
CA ARG A 306 20.17 98.31 21.43
C ARG A 306 21.05 99.27 20.63
N LEU A 307 20.90 99.29 19.30
CA LEU A 307 21.62 100.20 18.39
C LEU A 307 21.20 101.67 18.55
N GLN A 308 19.99 101.94 19.05
CA GLN A 308 19.56 103.28 19.47
C GLN A 308 20.16 103.67 20.82
N ALA A 309 20.16 102.75 21.81
CA ALA A 309 20.75 103.01 23.13
C ALA A 309 22.27 103.25 23.06
N SER A 310 23.01 102.46 22.30
CA SER A 310 24.46 102.64 22.12
C SER A 310 24.84 103.95 21.42
N LYS A 311 23.87 104.62 20.76
CA LYS A 311 24.05 105.95 20.18
C LYS A 311 23.93 107.09 21.20
N VAL A 312 23.46 106.81 22.43
CA VAL A 312 23.33 107.79 23.52
C VAL A 312 24.60 107.82 24.40
N ASP A 313 25.21 106.67 24.67
CA ASP A 313 26.37 106.56 25.59
C ASP A 313 27.71 107.05 25.01
N LEU A 314 27.80 107.34 23.71
CA LEU A 314 29.01 107.84 23.04
C LEU A 314 29.36 109.31 23.36
N ALA A 315 28.74 109.90 24.38
CA ALA A 315 28.88 111.29 24.79
C ALA A 315 29.34 111.50 26.26
N SER A 316 29.86 110.47 26.94
CA SER A 316 30.60 110.64 28.20
C SER A 316 31.80 109.71 28.28
N SER A 317 32.97 110.23 28.63
CA SER A 317 34.23 109.48 28.70
C SER A 317 34.90 109.61 30.06
N ARG A 318 35.63 108.54 30.43
CA ARG A 318 36.58 108.44 31.55
C ARG A 318 35.93 108.27 32.93
N TRP A 319 36.37 107.23 33.66
CA TRP A 319 37.06 107.29 34.97
C TRP A 319 37.65 105.89 35.28
N SER A 320 38.45 105.77 36.35
CA SER A 320 39.45 104.70 36.55
C SER A 320 38.96 103.48 37.36
N ALA A 321 39.72 102.38 37.28
CA ALA A 321 39.68 101.23 38.21
C ALA A 321 40.89 101.27 39.18
N PRO A 322 41.04 100.37 40.18
CA PRO A 322 40.11 99.36 40.76
C PRO A 322 39.81 99.69 42.26
N PRO A 323 39.22 98.83 43.14
CA PRO A 323 39.81 97.55 43.63
C PRO A 323 38.79 96.41 43.97
N SER A 324 39.30 95.28 44.48
CA SER A 324 38.58 94.19 45.18
C SER A 324 38.74 94.34 46.72
N PRO A 325 38.15 93.51 47.63
CA PRO A 325 37.29 92.32 47.45
C PRO A 325 36.06 92.24 48.42
N SER A 326 35.42 91.06 48.48
CA SER A 326 34.60 90.50 49.59
C SER A 326 33.14 90.97 49.79
N THR A 327 32.17 90.15 49.34
CA THR A 327 31.20 89.40 50.20
C THR A 327 30.28 88.44 49.39
N GLU A 328 29.68 87.49 50.11
CA GLU A 328 28.51 86.61 49.84
C GLU A 328 27.73 86.83 48.51
N SER A 329 27.61 85.92 47.53
CA SER A 329 27.34 84.46 47.45
C SER A 329 25.88 84.08 47.14
N CYS A 330 25.57 83.84 45.85
CA CYS A 330 24.55 82.91 45.28
C CYS A 330 24.21 83.27 43.82
N PRO A 331 23.63 82.37 42.99
CA PRO A 331 23.84 80.92 42.92
C PRO A 331 24.09 80.41 41.47
N PRO A 332 24.63 79.19 41.27
CA PRO A 332 24.57 78.51 39.98
C PRO A 332 23.21 77.81 39.82
N SER A 333 22.32 78.32 38.95
CA SER A 333 21.01 77.72 38.66
C SER A 333 21.10 76.53 37.69
N ALA A 334 21.99 75.57 37.98
CA ALA A 334 21.80 74.20 37.51
C ALA A 334 20.53 73.62 38.13
N SER A 335 19.84 72.76 37.39
CA SER A 335 18.59 72.06 37.74
C SER A 335 18.45 71.71 39.24
N ALA A 336 17.65 72.50 39.95
CA ALA A 336 17.22 72.22 41.33
C ALA A 336 16.43 70.90 41.37
N SER A 337 16.87 69.91 42.16
CA SER A 337 16.41 69.62 43.55
C SER A 337 14.97 69.08 43.63
N GLN A 338 14.63 68.15 44.53
CA GLN A 338 15.37 67.63 45.69
C GLN A 338 14.91 66.20 46.09
N ALA A 339 15.74 65.51 46.86
CA ALA A 339 15.42 64.32 47.66
C ALA A 339 15.21 64.75 49.16
N PRO A 340 15.12 63.90 50.21
CA PRO A 340 15.24 62.44 50.26
C PRO A 340 14.10 61.70 51.05
N PRO A 341 14.26 61.02 52.21
CA PRO A 341 13.77 59.64 52.37
C PRO A 341 12.71 59.46 53.50
N PRO A 342 12.21 58.24 53.77
CA PRO A 342 12.90 57.41 54.78
C PRO A 342 12.84 55.89 54.51
N ALA A 343 13.56 55.10 55.33
CA ALA A 343 13.43 53.64 55.36
C ALA A 343 12.55 53.18 56.53
N SER A 344 11.65 52.20 56.31
CA SER A 344 11.23 51.25 57.37
C SER A 344 10.38 50.05 56.91
N ARG A 345 10.80 48.88 57.40
CA ARG A 345 9.99 47.79 58.03
C ARG A 345 8.60 47.42 57.50
N ARG A 346 8.52 46.15 57.05
CA ARG A 346 7.48 45.11 57.30
C ARG A 346 5.99 45.40 56.98
N PRO A 347 5.33 44.55 56.17
CA PRO A 347 3.88 44.38 56.21
C PRO A 347 3.43 43.43 57.35
N PRO A 348 2.15 43.46 57.75
CA PRO A 348 1.51 42.41 58.54
C PRO A 348 0.37 41.66 57.80
N THR A 349 0.14 40.41 58.22
CA THR A 349 -1.13 39.62 58.18
C THR A 349 -1.81 39.26 56.84
N SER A 350 -1.62 37.99 56.50
CA SER A 350 -2.37 37.03 55.66
C SER A 350 -3.75 36.57 56.23
N PRO A 351 -4.48 35.56 55.69
CA PRO A 351 -4.67 34.95 54.33
C PRO A 351 -6.21 34.82 54.01
N PRO A 352 -6.80 33.77 53.35
CA PRO A 352 -6.42 32.81 52.28
C PRO A 352 -7.30 32.99 50.99
N SER A 353 -7.23 32.23 49.87
CA SER A 353 -6.94 30.79 49.68
C SER A 353 -6.69 30.35 48.21
N LEU A 354 -6.09 29.15 48.06
CA LEU A 354 -6.03 28.24 46.88
C LEU A 354 -5.18 28.62 45.63
N THR A 355 -4.78 27.59 44.88
CA THR A 355 -3.72 27.55 43.82
C THR A 355 -4.15 26.66 42.63
N PRO A 356 -3.36 26.53 41.53
CA PRO A 356 -2.40 25.40 41.47
C PRO A 356 -1.05 25.60 40.70
N THR A 357 0.00 24.98 41.26
CA THR A 357 1.20 24.26 40.72
C THR A 357 1.81 24.50 39.31
N SER A 358 3.14 24.75 39.26
CA SER A 358 4.13 24.23 38.26
C SER A 358 5.60 24.47 38.74
N VAL A 359 6.64 24.17 37.90
CA VAL A 359 8.14 24.35 38.08
C VAL A 359 8.83 23.18 38.86
N ARG A 360 9.89 22.43 38.43
CA ARG A 360 11.26 22.63 37.82
C ARG A 360 12.39 22.91 38.86
N THR A 361 13.71 22.56 38.76
CA THR A 361 14.59 21.65 37.94
C THR A 361 16.07 21.76 38.44
N ILE A 362 17.07 20.97 37.93
CA ILE A 362 18.58 21.13 38.08
C ILE A 362 19.18 20.65 39.44
N CYS A 363 20.45 20.21 39.65
CA CYS A 363 21.61 19.57 38.94
C CYS A 363 22.80 19.44 39.97
N PRO A 364 24.13 19.18 39.68
CA PRO A 364 24.88 18.34 38.71
C PRO A 364 26.07 17.47 39.31
N GLU A 365 26.75 16.67 38.46
CA GLU A 365 28.20 16.25 38.35
C GLU A 365 29.17 16.02 39.56
N ALA A 366 30.20 15.16 39.53
CA ALA A 366 30.87 14.27 38.53
C ALA A 366 31.43 12.96 39.22
N VAL A 367 32.51 12.18 38.91
CA VAL A 367 33.77 12.24 38.10
C VAL A 367 34.36 10.81 37.83
N SER A 368 35.37 10.70 36.95
CA SER A 368 36.44 9.64 36.83
C SER A 368 36.21 8.35 36.00
N ALA A 369 37.30 7.78 35.45
CA ALA A 369 37.43 6.66 34.47
C ALA A 369 38.72 5.81 34.80
N PRO A 370 39.28 4.84 33.99
CA PRO A 370 38.93 4.34 32.63
C PRO A 370 39.11 2.80 32.30
N SER A 371 38.60 2.35 31.12
CA SER A 371 39.05 1.20 30.26
C SER A 371 39.03 -0.28 30.78
N PRO A 372 39.16 -1.35 29.93
CA PRO A 372 39.06 -1.51 28.45
C PRO A 372 38.21 -2.72 27.91
N CYS A 373 38.06 -2.82 26.56
CA CYS A 373 37.85 -4.01 25.67
C CYS A 373 36.76 -5.11 25.86
N CYS A 374 35.90 -5.23 24.82
CA CYS A 374 35.48 -6.43 24.03
C CYS A 374 35.06 -7.78 24.67
N SER A 375 33.78 -8.17 24.49
CA SER A 375 33.25 -9.49 24.01
C SER A 375 31.69 -9.40 23.90
N GLN A 376 31.01 -9.84 22.81
CA GLN A 376 30.54 -11.21 22.46
C GLN A 376 29.47 -11.78 23.44
N VAL A 377 28.34 -12.42 23.04
CA VAL A 377 27.84 -12.96 21.74
C VAL A 377 26.29 -12.79 21.63
N ASP A 378 25.73 -13.05 20.45
CA ASP A 378 24.32 -13.03 20.01
C ASP A 378 23.38 -14.10 20.62
N THR A 379 22.06 -13.97 20.41
CA THR A 379 21.09 -15.09 20.17
C THR A 379 19.73 -14.55 19.68
N ALA A 380 19.41 -14.70 18.38
CA ALA A 380 18.07 -14.81 17.75
C ALA A 380 18.15 -14.40 16.25
N SER A 381 17.52 -15.08 15.28
CA SER A 381 16.97 -16.45 15.28
C SER A 381 16.94 -16.99 13.85
N GLU A 382 16.99 -18.31 13.74
CA GLU A 382 17.02 -19.15 12.52
C GLU A 382 16.22 -18.63 11.30
N VAL A 383 16.90 -18.57 10.15
CA VAL A 383 16.31 -18.73 8.80
C VAL A 383 17.09 -19.84 8.09
N GLU A 384 16.43 -20.68 7.30
CA GLU A 384 17.08 -21.79 6.61
C GLU A 384 17.82 -21.32 5.36
N GLU A 385 19.12 -21.60 5.27
CA GLU A 385 19.87 -21.48 4.01
C GLU A 385 19.46 -22.59 3.04
N LEU A 386 19.10 -22.21 1.82
CA LEU A 386 19.11 -23.09 0.67
C LEU A 386 20.24 -22.65 -0.25
N ASP A 387 21.38 -23.36 -0.16
CA ASP A 387 22.49 -23.23 -1.11
C ASP A 387 22.00 -23.55 -2.53
N ILE A 388 21.75 -22.51 -3.31
CA ILE A 388 21.54 -22.59 -4.75
C ILE A 388 22.83 -22.09 -5.42
N ASP A 389 23.73 -23.04 -5.69
CA ASP A 389 25.02 -22.83 -6.36
C ASP A 389 24.82 -22.55 -7.87
N VAL A 390 24.15 -21.43 -8.17
CA VAL A 390 24.05 -20.86 -9.51
C VAL A 390 25.28 -19.99 -9.73
N ALA A 391 26.30 -20.60 -10.34
CA ALA A 391 27.39 -19.85 -10.95
C ALA A 391 26.80 -18.81 -11.91
N PRO A 392 27.22 -17.53 -11.83
CA PRO A 392 26.73 -16.51 -12.75
C PRO A 392 27.11 -16.91 -14.18
N ALA A 393 26.10 -17.02 -15.05
CA ALA A 393 26.33 -17.22 -16.48
C ALA A 393 27.26 -16.10 -16.99
N PRO A 394 28.28 -16.42 -17.81
CA PRO A 394 29.27 -15.44 -18.24
C PRO A 394 28.66 -14.52 -19.30
N TYR A 395 27.89 -13.52 -18.84
CA TYR A 395 27.46 -12.39 -19.67
C TYR A 395 28.68 -11.79 -20.36
N THR A 396 28.65 -11.79 -21.69
CA THR A 396 29.70 -11.22 -22.52
C THR A 396 29.78 -9.72 -22.25
N ALA A 397 30.87 -9.28 -21.64
CA ALA A 397 31.13 -7.87 -21.37
C ALA A 397 31.35 -7.11 -22.70
N SER A 398 30.24 -6.72 -23.35
CA SER A 398 30.20 -5.93 -24.58
C SER A 398 30.90 -4.60 -24.36
N ARG A 399 32.12 -4.51 -24.89
CA ARG A 399 33.14 -3.59 -24.40
C ARG A 399 33.09 -2.22 -25.08
N GLY A 400 31.99 -1.50 -24.87
CA GLY A 400 31.79 -0.11 -25.30
C GLY A 400 31.18 0.73 -24.17
N ALA A 401 31.42 2.04 -24.17
CA ALA A 401 30.65 2.94 -23.32
C ALA A 401 29.22 2.99 -23.88
N ALA A 402 28.25 2.55 -23.09
CA ALA A 402 26.87 2.40 -23.55
C ALA A 402 26.32 3.73 -24.07
N LYS A 403 25.84 3.69 -25.30
CA LYS A 403 25.55 4.87 -26.08
C LYS A 403 24.05 5.12 -26.04
N LEU A 404 23.63 6.18 -25.35
CA LEU A 404 22.24 6.63 -25.43
C LEU A 404 21.91 7.02 -26.88
N GLN A 405 20.94 6.31 -27.48
CA GLN A 405 20.45 6.54 -28.83
C GLN A 405 19.04 7.12 -28.78
N VAL A 406 18.69 7.97 -29.74
CA VAL A 406 17.37 8.60 -29.85
C VAL A 406 16.75 8.18 -31.17
N PHE A 407 15.61 7.49 -31.07
CA PHE A 407 14.81 7.05 -32.21
C PHE A 407 13.51 7.85 -32.26
N ILE A 408 12.80 7.78 -33.39
CA ILE A 408 11.45 8.35 -33.55
C ILE A 408 10.48 7.26 -33.99
N ALA A 409 9.38 7.11 -33.26
CA ALA A 409 8.31 6.17 -33.56
C ALA A 409 7.66 6.55 -34.91
N ARG A 410 7.89 5.74 -35.95
CA ARG A 410 7.33 6.01 -37.29
C ARG A 410 5.84 5.69 -37.42
N TYR A 411 5.34 4.83 -36.55
CA TYR A 411 3.96 4.37 -36.46
C TYR A 411 3.61 4.25 -34.98
N SER A 412 2.32 4.34 -34.63
CA SER A 412 1.89 4.00 -33.27
C SER A 412 1.93 2.49 -33.07
N TYR A 413 2.31 2.05 -31.88
CA TYR A 413 2.34 0.65 -31.47
C TYR A 413 1.64 0.48 -30.13
N ASN A 414 0.76 -0.50 -30.05
CA ASN A 414 0.04 -0.88 -28.83
C ASN A 414 0.31 -2.38 -28.59
N PRO A 415 1.09 -2.75 -27.55
CA PRO A 415 1.42 -4.15 -27.27
C PRO A 415 0.20 -5.06 -27.19
N TYR A 416 -0.91 -4.55 -26.65
CA TYR A 416 -2.16 -5.27 -26.44
C TYR A 416 -2.97 -5.57 -27.72
N ASP A 417 -2.61 -4.99 -28.87
CA ASP A 417 -3.23 -5.32 -30.17
C ASP A 417 -2.52 -6.47 -30.90
N GLY A 418 -1.38 -6.95 -30.37
CA GLY A 418 -0.57 -8.02 -30.94
C GLY A 418 -0.81 -9.40 -30.31
N PRO A 419 -0.29 -10.48 -30.91
CA PRO A 419 -0.29 -11.83 -30.34
C PRO A 419 0.87 -12.03 -29.34
N ASN A 420 1.21 -11.00 -28.55
CA ASN A 420 2.30 -11.05 -27.59
C ASN A 420 1.82 -11.72 -26.28
N ASP A 421 2.64 -12.59 -25.70
CA ASP A 421 2.36 -13.28 -24.44
C ASP A 421 2.62 -12.38 -23.19
N ASN A 422 3.43 -11.33 -23.33
CA ASN A 422 3.77 -10.37 -22.25
C ASN A 422 3.69 -8.89 -22.70
N PRO A 423 2.51 -8.38 -23.12
CA PRO A 423 2.35 -6.99 -23.54
C PRO A 423 2.63 -5.95 -22.44
N GLU A 424 2.70 -6.36 -21.17
CA GLU A 424 3.02 -5.51 -20.02
C GLU A 424 4.51 -5.17 -19.86
N VAL A 425 5.43 -5.84 -20.58
CA VAL A 425 6.87 -5.50 -20.56
C VAL A 425 7.31 -4.63 -21.74
N GLU A 426 6.42 -4.36 -22.70
CA GLU A 426 6.73 -3.56 -23.89
C GLU A 426 6.26 -2.11 -23.75
N LEU A 427 7.06 -1.18 -24.28
CA LEU A 427 6.74 0.24 -24.31
C LEU A 427 5.70 0.54 -25.41
N PRO A 428 4.48 1.03 -25.09
CA PRO A 428 3.56 1.54 -26.10
C PRO A 428 4.12 2.83 -26.74
N LEU A 429 3.90 2.99 -28.05
CA LEU A 429 4.50 4.07 -28.84
C LEU A 429 3.42 4.87 -29.60
N THR A 430 3.61 6.19 -29.69
CA THR A 430 2.78 7.07 -30.54
C THR A 430 3.56 7.50 -31.78
N ALA A 431 2.95 7.48 -32.97
CA ALA A 431 3.60 7.99 -34.19
C ALA A 431 4.06 9.46 -34.01
N GLY A 432 5.37 9.70 -34.16
CA GLY A 432 6.04 10.99 -33.95
C GLY A 432 6.74 11.14 -32.59
N GLU A 433 6.60 10.18 -31.69
CA GLU A 433 7.22 10.18 -30.35
C GLU A 433 8.72 9.86 -30.39
N TYR A 434 9.50 10.49 -29.50
CA TYR A 434 10.94 10.25 -29.37
C TYR A 434 11.23 9.19 -28.32
N ILE A 435 11.90 8.12 -28.73
CA ILE A 435 12.25 6.98 -27.87
C ILE A 435 13.73 7.08 -27.50
N TYR A 436 14.04 6.88 -26.22
CA TYR A 436 15.39 6.79 -25.71
C TYR A 436 15.77 5.31 -25.53
N VAL A 437 16.79 4.86 -26.25
CA VAL A 437 17.32 3.50 -26.17
C VAL A 437 18.70 3.54 -25.54
N TYR A 438 18.95 2.64 -24.59
CA TYR A 438 20.24 2.47 -23.95
C TYR A 438 20.97 1.24 -24.51
N GLY A 439 22.29 1.32 -24.64
CA GLY A 439 23.10 0.25 -25.22
C GLY A 439 22.91 0.04 -26.73
N ASP A 440 23.09 -1.21 -27.15
CA ASP A 440 22.74 -1.78 -28.46
C ASP A 440 21.67 -2.87 -28.24
N MET A 441 21.08 -3.42 -29.30
CA MET A 441 20.09 -4.50 -29.22
C MET A 441 20.71 -5.76 -28.56
N ASP A 442 19.96 -6.45 -27.71
CA ASP A 442 20.41 -7.69 -27.05
C ASP A 442 20.35 -8.93 -27.97
N ASP A 443 20.80 -10.08 -27.44
CA ASP A 443 20.84 -11.36 -28.17
C ASP A 443 19.44 -11.94 -28.45
N ASP A 444 18.40 -11.53 -27.70
CA ASP A 444 17.00 -11.96 -27.88
C ASP A 444 16.20 -11.02 -28.81
N GLY A 445 16.72 -9.82 -29.09
CA GLY A 445 16.17 -8.85 -30.05
C GLY A 445 15.50 -7.62 -29.43
N PHE A 446 15.63 -7.42 -28.12
CA PHE A 446 15.03 -6.29 -27.40
C PHE A 446 16.01 -5.12 -27.22
N TYR A 447 15.50 -4.01 -26.68
CA TYR A 447 16.25 -2.76 -26.44
C TYR A 447 15.98 -2.28 -25.01
N GLU A 448 17.03 -2.01 -24.24
CA GLU A 448 16.92 -1.47 -22.88
C GLU A 448 16.46 0.00 -22.90
N GLY A 449 15.58 0.35 -21.95
CA GLY A 449 15.18 1.74 -21.70
C GLY A 449 16.12 2.44 -20.73
N PRO A 450 16.09 3.78 -20.62
CA PRO A 450 16.74 4.45 -19.49
C PRO A 450 16.06 4.01 -18.18
N PRO A 451 16.81 3.82 -17.07
CA PRO A 451 16.21 3.55 -15.78
C PRO A 451 15.35 4.74 -15.35
N ASP A 452 14.24 4.45 -14.66
CA ASP A 452 13.21 5.42 -14.28
C ASP A 452 13.79 6.58 -13.47
N ALA A 453 13.06 7.69 -13.43
CA ALA A 453 13.40 8.82 -12.57
C ALA A 453 12.76 8.68 -11.18
N PRO A 454 13.45 9.10 -10.10
CA PRO A 454 12.86 9.11 -8.76
C PRO A 454 11.72 10.14 -8.68
N LEU A 455 10.67 9.80 -7.94
CA LEU A 455 9.46 10.62 -7.80
C LEU A 455 9.47 11.45 -6.50
N ASP A 456 8.57 12.42 -6.39
CA ASP A 456 8.37 13.28 -5.22
C ASP A 456 9.67 13.83 -4.59
N VAL A 457 10.55 14.38 -5.43
CA VAL A 457 11.76 15.09 -4.99
C VAL A 457 11.38 16.32 -4.14
N GLN A 458 11.82 16.35 -2.88
CA GLN A 458 11.52 17.41 -1.91
C GLN A 458 12.80 17.87 -1.19
N LEU A 459 12.82 19.14 -0.77
CA LEU A 459 13.92 19.76 -0.05
C LEU A 459 13.43 20.37 1.27
N GLU A 460 13.88 19.81 2.37
CA GLU A 460 13.53 20.21 3.74
C GLU A 460 14.73 20.81 4.50
N HIS A 461 14.43 21.48 5.62
CA HIS A 461 15.47 22.00 6.52
C HIS A 461 16.14 20.85 7.27
N GLY A 462 17.47 20.78 7.22
CA GLY A 462 18.24 19.76 7.94
C GLY A 462 18.30 20.03 9.46
N PRO A 463 18.92 19.11 10.22
CA PRO A 463 18.97 19.16 11.69
C PRO A 463 19.80 20.33 12.26
N SER A 464 20.51 21.09 11.41
CA SER A 464 21.33 22.25 11.78
C SER A 464 21.31 23.31 10.67
N PRO A 465 21.45 24.61 10.99
CA PRO A 465 21.59 25.66 9.97
C PRO A 465 22.76 25.39 9.03
N GLY A 466 22.53 25.58 7.72
CA GLY A 466 23.51 25.25 6.68
C GLY A 466 23.52 23.77 6.26
N ILE A 467 22.62 22.94 6.79
CA ILE A 467 22.34 21.58 6.29
C ILE A 467 20.89 21.55 5.77
N ALA A 468 20.67 20.91 4.62
CA ALA A 468 19.33 20.54 4.15
C ALA A 468 19.18 19.02 4.07
N LEU A 469 17.94 18.56 4.16
CA LEU A 469 17.56 17.18 3.85
C LEU A 469 16.88 17.19 2.48
N ILE A 470 17.39 16.41 1.54
CA ILE A 470 16.70 16.14 0.27
C ILE A 470 16.13 14.72 0.33
N SER A 471 14.87 14.57 -0.06
CA SER A 471 14.13 13.29 -0.07
C SER A 471 13.49 13.04 -1.43
N TRP A 472 13.24 11.78 -1.74
CA TRP A 472 12.57 11.32 -2.95
C TRP A 472 12.03 9.89 -2.74
N LEU A 473 11.09 9.46 -3.58
CA LEU A 473 10.69 8.06 -3.67
C LEU A 473 11.71 7.30 -4.54
N PRO A 474 12.36 6.23 -4.02
CA PRO A 474 13.20 5.35 -4.81
C PRO A 474 12.44 4.75 -6.00
N VAL A 475 13.14 4.45 -7.09
CA VAL A 475 12.53 3.75 -8.22
C VAL A 475 12.19 2.30 -7.85
N THR A 476 11.15 1.75 -8.46
CA THR A 476 10.83 0.33 -8.33
C THR A 476 11.92 -0.48 -9.04
N ILE A 477 12.53 -1.42 -8.33
CA ILE A 477 13.53 -2.35 -8.90
C ILE A 477 13.05 -3.79 -8.82
N ASP A 478 13.45 -4.60 -9.80
CA ASP A 478 13.18 -6.03 -9.83
C ASP A 478 14.06 -6.84 -8.85
N ALA A 479 13.90 -8.16 -8.85
CA ALA A 479 14.69 -9.08 -8.03
C ALA A 479 16.18 -9.18 -8.43
N ALA A 480 16.55 -8.69 -9.62
CA ALA A 480 17.94 -8.61 -10.10
C ALA A 480 18.58 -7.22 -9.83
N GLY A 481 17.81 -6.24 -9.36
CA GLY A 481 18.24 -4.86 -9.08
C GLY A 481 18.17 -3.92 -10.29
N THR A 482 17.26 -4.15 -11.24
CA THR A 482 17.09 -3.34 -12.46
C THR A 482 15.81 -2.51 -12.46
N SER A 483 15.80 -1.41 -13.24
CA SER A 483 14.63 -0.63 -13.66
C SER A 483 14.75 -0.43 -15.18
N ASN A 484 13.70 -0.74 -15.92
CA ASN A 484 13.68 -0.78 -17.40
C ASN A 484 14.82 -1.64 -18.02
N GLY A 485 15.18 -2.74 -17.36
CA GLY A 485 16.30 -3.64 -17.71
C GLY A 485 17.66 -3.18 -17.15
N VAL A 486 17.84 -1.88 -16.92
CA VAL A 486 19.12 -1.29 -16.52
C VAL A 486 19.35 -1.43 -15.00
N ARG A 487 20.47 -2.05 -14.62
CA ARG A 487 20.93 -2.20 -13.22
C ARG A 487 21.06 -0.84 -12.52
N VAL A 488 20.35 -0.65 -11.41
CA VAL A 488 20.39 0.58 -10.60
C VAL A 488 21.51 0.48 -9.55
N THR A 489 22.34 1.51 -9.45
CA THR A 489 23.44 1.62 -8.47
C THR A 489 23.16 2.63 -7.36
N GLY A 490 22.24 3.57 -7.57
CA GLY A 490 22.00 4.67 -6.65
C GLY A 490 21.37 5.89 -7.28
N TYR A 491 21.68 7.06 -6.73
CA TYR A 491 21.15 8.35 -7.16
C TYR A 491 22.24 9.43 -7.19
N THR A 492 22.16 10.35 -8.15
CA THR A 492 22.98 11.57 -8.18
C THR A 492 22.09 12.80 -8.21
N ILE A 493 22.45 13.78 -7.36
CA ILE A 493 21.77 15.05 -7.17
C ILE A 493 22.54 16.12 -7.96
N TYR A 494 21.82 16.89 -8.77
CA TYR A 494 22.36 17.96 -9.60
C TYR A 494 21.70 19.30 -9.29
N ALA A 495 22.49 20.38 -9.30
CA ALA A 495 22.03 21.77 -9.26
C ALA A 495 22.48 22.50 -10.53
N ASP A 496 21.56 23.12 -11.27
CA ASP A 496 21.82 23.75 -12.58
C ASP A 496 22.67 22.87 -13.51
N LYS A 497 22.28 21.59 -13.62
CA LYS A 497 22.99 20.52 -14.36
C LYS A 497 24.44 20.21 -13.89
N LYS A 498 24.94 20.80 -12.80
CA LYS A 498 26.22 20.44 -12.14
C LYS A 498 25.99 19.34 -11.09
N LYS A 499 26.86 18.33 -11.01
CA LYS A 499 26.79 17.24 -10.00
C LYS A 499 27.16 17.78 -8.61
N VAL A 500 26.28 17.60 -7.62
CA VAL A 500 26.44 18.14 -6.24
C VAL A 500 26.71 17.04 -5.22
N LEU A 501 25.99 15.92 -5.31
CA LEU A 501 26.12 14.78 -4.40
C LEU A 501 25.74 13.47 -5.11
N GLU A 502 26.36 12.38 -4.70
CA GLU A 502 26.11 11.03 -5.21
C GLU A 502 25.87 10.07 -4.04
N VAL A 503 24.93 9.15 -4.22
CA VAL A 503 24.39 8.27 -3.19
C VAL A 503 24.38 6.85 -3.74
N SER A 504 25.44 6.09 -3.45
CA SER A 504 25.65 4.73 -3.93
C SER A 504 24.78 3.69 -3.19
N SER A 505 23.47 3.82 -3.31
CA SER A 505 22.49 2.85 -2.81
C SER A 505 21.18 2.94 -3.61
N PRO A 506 20.75 1.86 -4.30
CA PRO A 506 19.58 1.90 -5.18
C PRO A 506 18.26 2.10 -4.44
N THR A 507 18.22 1.83 -3.13
CA THR A 507 17.03 1.97 -2.27
C THR A 507 17.06 3.22 -1.38
N ALA A 508 18.05 4.10 -1.52
CA ALA A 508 18.08 5.36 -0.80
C ALA A 508 16.96 6.30 -1.27
N GLY A 509 16.13 6.78 -0.33
CA GLY A 509 15.08 7.79 -0.57
C GLY A 509 15.38 9.16 0.07
N SER A 510 16.60 9.38 0.56
CA SER A 510 17.04 10.69 1.06
C SER A 510 18.56 10.82 1.17
N ALA A 511 19.03 12.07 1.25
CA ALA A 511 20.41 12.42 1.55
C ALA A 511 20.51 13.77 2.28
N LEU A 512 21.60 13.98 3.03
CA LEU A 512 21.89 15.26 3.67
C LEU A 512 22.87 16.08 2.82
N LEU A 513 22.48 17.33 2.54
CA LEU A 513 23.27 18.33 1.83
C LEU A 513 23.97 19.21 2.85
N GLY A 514 25.30 19.10 2.94
CA GLY A 514 26.12 19.87 3.88
C GLY A 514 26.36 21.33 3.43
N PRO A 515 27.03 22.15 4.25
CA PRO A 515 27.22 23.58 3.96
C PRO A 515 27.88 23.88 2.62
N SER A 516 28.84 23.05 2.19
CA SER A 516 29.51 23.19 0.90
C SER A 516 28.58 22.91 -0.28
N GLN A 517 27.65 21.96 -0.16
CA GLN A 517 26.61 21.70 -1.15
C GLN A 517 25.55 22.80 -1.13
N MET A 518 25.16 23.27 0.06
CA MET A 518 24.20 24.37 0.22
C MET A 518 24.69 25.70 -0.37
N GLN A 519 26.01 25.95 -0.39
CA GLN A 519 26.56 27.11 -1.10
C GLN A 519 26.32 27.03 -2.62
N VAL A 520 26.47 25.85 -3.24
CA VAL A 520 26.19 25.66 -4.67
C VAL A 520 24.69 25.80 -4.96
N LEU A 521 23.83 25.37 -4.04
CA LEU A 521 22.38 25.50 -4.16
C LEU A 521 21.87 26.94 -3.98
N GLY A 522 22.57 27.76 -3.18
CA GLY A 522 22.24 29.18 -3.02
C GLY A 522 22.46 30.05 -4.28
N GLU A 523 23.17 29.52 -5.28
CA GLU A 523 23.40 30.15 -6.59
C GLU A 523 22.56 29.51 -7.72
N ALA A 524 21.83 28.43 -7.44
CA ALA A 524 21.14 27.62 -8.45
C ALA A 524 19.63 27.93 -8.54
N GLN A 525 19.04 27.64 -9.70
CA GLN A 525 17.59 27.74 -9.95
C GLN A 525 16.92 26.36 -10.01
N GLU A 526 17.64 25.33 -10.46
CA GLU A 526 17.10 23.99 -10.75
C GLU A 526 17.78 22.93 -9.86
N LEU A 527 17.00 22.22 -9.03
CA LEU A 527 17.43 21.04 -8.28
C LEU A 527 16.81 19.77 -8.89
N THR A 528 17.63 18.79 -9.25
CA THR A 528 17.15 17.52 -9.83
C THR A 528 17.85 16.31 -9.19
N VAL A 529 17.14 15.20 -9.08
CA VAL A 529 17.69 13.89 -8.69
C VAL A 529 17.56 12.94 -9.88
N ARG A 530 18.58 12.11 -10.09
CA ARG A 530 18.59 11.11 -11.17
C ARG A 530 19.05 9.76 -10.63
N THR A 531 18.40 8.71 -11.09
CA THR A 531 18.85 7.32 -10.89
C THR A 531 20.18 7.10 -11.59
N THR A 532 21.12 6.42 -10.95
CA THR A 532 22.40 6.01 -11.54
C THR A 532 22.40 4.52 -11.84
N SER A 533 23.15 4.15 -12.87
CA SER A 533 23.49 2.76 -13.21
C SER A 533 25.00 2.56 -13.16
N GLU A 534 25.48 1.34 -13.41
CA GLU A 534 26.90 1.04 -13.69
C GLU A 534 27.35 1.63 -15.03
N GLN A 535 26.39 1.98 -15.90
CA GLN A 535 26.58 2.68 -17.16
C GLN A 535 25.98 4.10 -17.03
N GLU A 536 26.65 5.13 -17.56
CA GLU A 536 26.41 6.50 -17.07
C GLU A 536 25.07 7.15 -17.48
N SER A 537 24.41 7.72 -16.47
CA SER A 537 23.48 8.88 -16.48
C SER A 537 22.27 8.86 -17.42
N SER A 538 21.10 8.49 -16.88
CA SER A 538 19.79 8.93 -17.40
C SER A 538 19.60 10.46 -17.19
N ARG A 539 18.48 11.04 -17.65
CA ARG A 539 18.23 12.51 -17.64
C ARG A 539 17.03 12.93 -16.79
N LEU A 540 17.27 13.98 -15.99
CA LEU A 540 16.35 15.01 -15.47
C LEU A 540 14.86 14.63 -15.32
N VAL A 541 14.40 14.49 -14.07
CA VAL A 541 13.13 15.14 -13.68
C VAL A 541 13.48 16.55 -13.20
N SER A 542 12.87 17.56 -13.83
CA SER A 542 13.07 18.97 -13.52
C SER A 542 11.81 19.54 -12.85
N ILE A 543 11.99 20.32 -11.78
CA ILE A 543 10.92 21.08 -11.14
C ILE A 543 10.94 22.49 -11.77
N GLU A 544 9.81 22.87 -12.41
CA GLU A 544 9.57 24.15 -13.13
C GLU A 544 10.24 24.41 -14.51
N GLU A 545 10.16 23.50 -15.50
CA GLU A 545 10.34 23.95 -16.91
C GLU A 545 9.49 23.24 -18.00
N PHE A 546 8.16 23.31 -17.90
CA PHE A 546 7.23 23.03 -19.02
C PHE A 546 6.26 24.18 -19.36
N LEU A 547 6.41 25.36 -18.75
CA LEU A 547 5.56 26.54 -18.99
C LEU A 547 6.34 27.84 -19.22
N ARG A 548 7.57 27.75 -19.75
CA ARG A 548 8.36 28.92 -20.22
C ARG A 548 9.01 28.69 -21.59
N GLN A 549 8.19 28.41 -22.61
CA GLN A 549 8.60 28.55 -24.00
C GLN A 549 7.73 29.53 -24.78
N ASP A 550 7.69 30.77 -24.29
CA ASP A 550 7.69 31.97 -25.13
C ASP A 550 8.39 33.09 -24.36
N GLN A 551 9.46 33.66 -24.92
CA GLN A 551 10.31 34.65 -24.27
C GLN A 551 10.10 36.07 -24.83
N GLU A 552 9.62 36.93 -23.94
CA GLU A 552 10.19 38.25 -23.62
C GLU A 552 10.03 39.44 -24.63
N PRO A 553 10.62 40.65 -24.41
CA PRO A 553 10.04 41.61 -23.47
C PRO A 553 10.01 43.09 -23.96
N VAL A 554 9.05 43.92 -23.53
CA VAL A 554 9.17 45.40 -23.64
C VAL A 554 8.59 46.17 -22.43
N TYR A 555 9.37 47.17 -22.02
CA TYR A 555 9.22 48.17 -20.95
C TYR A 555 7.86 48.90 -20.78
N CYS A 556 7.44 49.00 -19.52
CA CYS A 556 7.03 50.21 -18.75
C CYS A 556 6.17 51.37 -19.34
N LEU A 557 5.25 51.85 -18.47
CA LEU A 557 4.61 53.18 -18.40
C LEU A 557 3.58 53.61 -19.48
N ARG A 558 2.27 53.44 -19.19
CA ARG A 558 1.37 54.51 -18.67
C ARG A 558 -0.11 54.08 -18.57
N GLN A 559 -0.87 54.76 -17.70
CA GLN A 559 -2.35 54.77 -17.68
C GLN A 559 -2.90 55.95 -18.55
N PRO A 560 -4.22 56.25 -18.58
CA PRO A 560 -5.18 55.61 -19.49
C PRO A 560 -5.93 56.64 -20.36
N VAL A 561 -6.61 56.19 -21.42
CA VAL A 561 -7.58 57.04 -22.15
C VAL A 561 -8.85 56.24 -22.48
N SER A 562 -9.99 56.91 -22.47
CA SER A 562 -11.33 56.35 -22.68
C SER A 562 -11.86 56.60 -24.10
N SER A 563 -13.14 56.25 -24.32
CA SER A 563 -13.91 56.29 -25.59
C SER A 563 -13.51 55.22 -26.63
N GLY A 564 -14.45 54.68 -27.43
CA GLY A 564 -15.90 54.85 -27.42
C GLY A 564 -16.52 54.67 -28.81
N LEU A 565 -17.83 54.37 -28.87
CA LEU A 565 -18.63 54.16 -30.10
C LEU A 565 -18.26 52.89 -30.92
N SER A 566 -19.09 52.38 -31.85
CA SER A 566 -20.48 51.87 -31.73
C SER A 566 -20.99 51.41 -33.12
N CYS A 567 -21.37 50.13 -33.27
CA CYS A 567 -22.30 49.54 -34.26
C CYS A 567 -22.56 48.10 -33.75
N PHE A 568 -23.75 47.56 -33.47
CA PHE A 568 -25.11 47.62 -34.05
C PHE A 568 -25.30 46.85 -35.37
N GLN A 569 -26.42 46.12 -35.43
CA GLN A 569 -26.94 45.23 -36.48
C GLN A 569 -26.19 43.90 -36.62
N ASP A 570 -26.77 42.74 -36.28
CA ASP A 570 -28.03 42.08 -36.68
C ASP A 570 -27.88 41.27 -37.98
N PHE A 571 -28.10 39.95 -37.89
CA PHE A 571 -29.04 39.23 -38.75
C PHE A 571 -29.40 37.84 -38.19
N SER A 572 -30.64 37.40 -38.47
CA SER A 572 -31.25 36.12 -38.09
C SER A 572 -30.47 34.91 -38.65
N VAL A 573 -30.27 33.82 -37.90
CA VAL A 573 -31.28 32.77 -37.59
C VAL A 573 -32.01 32.26 -38.83
N PHE A 574 -31.75 31.02 -39.21
CA PHE A 574 -32.75 30.13 -39.82
C PHE A 574 -32.42 28.68 -39.46
N SER A 575 -33.34 28.03 -38.75
CA SER A 575 -33.47 26.57 -38.73
C SER A 575 -34.62 26.22 -39.66
N ASP A 576 -34.56 25.08 -40.35
CA ASP A 576 -35.77 24.49 -40.93
C ASP A 576 -35.70 22.96 -40.87
N ASP A 577 -36.71 22.37 -40.22
CA ASP A 577 -36.93 20.93 -40.13
C ASP A 577 -37.93 20.56 -41.24
N SER A 578 -37.61 19.57 -42.10
CA SER A 578 -38.64 18.98 -42.96
C SER A 578 -38.36 17.53 -43.36
N LYS A 579 -39.39 16.70 -43.15
CA LYS A 579 -39.38 15.24 -43.33
C LYS A 579 -39.58 14.84 -44.79
N SER A 580 -38.76 13.93 -45.27
CA SER A 580 -39.10 12.70 -46.05
C SER A 580 -37.79 12.11 -46.57
N ASN A 581 -37.60 10.80 -46.64
CA ASN A 581 -38.55 9.73 -46.93
C ASN A 581 -38.12 8.42 -46.23
#